data_AF-A0A938NID7-F1
#
_entry.id   AF-A0A938NID7-F1
#
_cell.length_a   1.000
_cell.length_b   1.000
_cell.length_c   1.000
_cell.angle_alpha   90.00
_cell.angle_beta   90.00
_cell.angle_gamma   90.00
#
_symmetry.space_group_name_H-M   'P 1'
#
loop_
_entity.id
_entity.type
_entity.pdbx_description
1 polymer ?
#
loop_
_entity_poly.entity_id
_entity_poly.type
_entity_poly.pdbx_seq_one_letter_code
_entity_poly.pdbx_strand_id
1 'polypeptide(L)' 'MIRVRGLAKTFGGRPVLAGVDLDIEKGETLVIIGRSGSGKSVLVKHL' A
#
# COMPACT_ATOMS: atom_id res chain seq x y z
N MET A 1 12.22 -8.66 6.02
CA MET A 1 12.27 -7.70 4.91
C MET A 1 11.03 -7.92 4.08
N ILE A 2 10.15 -6.92 4.01
CA ILE A 2 8.98 -6.90 3.12
C ILE A 2 9.29 -5.87 2.04
N ARG A 3 9.08 -6.23 0.77
CA ARG A 3 9.33 -5.36 -0.37
C ARG A 3 8.17 -5.43 -1.35
N VAL A 4 7.59 -4.27 -1.62
CA VAL A 4 6.53 -4.07 -2.61
C VAL A 4 7.08 -3.13 -3.69
N ARG A 5 6.82 -3.47 -4.95
CA ARG A 5 7.20 -2.64 -6.09
C ARG A 5 6.05 -2.49 -7.07
N GLY A 6 5.80 -1.26 -7.50
CA GLY A 6 4.80 -0.92 -8.52
C GLY A 6 3.38 -1.35 -8.18
N LEU A 7 3.01 -1.45 -6.90
CA LEU A 7 1.70 -1.97 -6.51
C LEU A 7 0.59 -1.03 -6.98
N ALA A 8 -0.20 -1.50 -7.94
CA ALA A 8 -1.36 -0.82 -8.47
C ALA A 8 -2.61 -1.66 -8.24
N LYS A 9 -3.72 -0.99 -7.93
CA LYS A 9 -5.02 -1.64 -7.77
C LYS A 9 -6.13 -0.71 -8.19
N THR A 10 -7.03 -1.22 -9.02
CA THR A 10 -8.22 -0.53 -9.50
C THR A 10 -9.45 -1.31 -9.07
N PHE A 11 -10.48 -0.58 -8.61
CA PHE A 11 -11.80 -1.13 -8.33
C PHE A 11 -12.85 -0.31 -9.09
N GLY A 12 -13.71 -0.98 -9.85
CA GLY A 12 -14.78 -0.31 -10.61
C GLY A 12 -14.27 0.81 -11.53
N GLY A 13 -13.11 0.62 -12.18
CA GLY A 13 -12.48 1.63 -13.03
C GLY A 13 -11.76 2.76 -12.28
N ARG A 14 -11.87 2.84 -10.95
CA ARG A 14 -11.17 3.85 -10.14
C ARG A 14 -9.84 3.31 -9.59
N PRO A 15 -8.70 3.96 -9.86
CA PRO A 15 -7.44 3.59 -9.23
C PRO A 15 -7.49 3.88 -7.73
N VAL A 16 -7.17 2.88 -6.93
CA VAL A 16 -7.09 2.95 -5.46
C VAL A 16 -5.63 2.90 -4.99
N LEU A 17 -4.78 2.15 -5.69
CA LEU A 17 -3.31 2.24 -5.58
C LEU A 17 -2.76 2.47 -6.99
N ALA A 18 -1.76 3.33 -7.12
CA ALA A 18 -1.23 3.78 -8.41
C ALA A 18 0.30 3.68 -8.46
N GLY A 19 0.84 2.47 -8.31
CA GLY A 19 2.28 2.23 -8.39
C GLY A 19 2.99 2.54 -7.08
N VAL A 20 2.61 1.87 -5.99
CA VAL A 20 3.23 2.05 -4.66
C VAL A 20 4.46 1.17 -4.53
N ASP A 21 5.58 1.80 -4.16
CA ASP A 21 6.80 1.14 -3.72
C ASP A 21 6.92 1.25 -2.19
N LEU A 22 7.24 0.15 -1.53
CA LEU A 22 7.43 0.10 -0.08
C LEU A 22 8.50 -0.92 0.29
N ASP A 23 9.40 -0.54 1.20
CA ASP A 23 10.34 -1.45 1.86
C ASP A 23 10.10 -1.36 3.37
N ILE A 24 10.10 -2.52 4.05
CA ILE A 24 10.07 -2.63 5.50
C ILE A 24 11.18 -3.59 5.92
N GLU A 25 12.16 -3.07 6.63
CA GLU A 25 13.28 -3.85 7.14
C GLU A 25 12.91 -4.63 8.41
N LYS A 26 13.73 -5.63 8.73
CA LYS A 26 13.50 -6.44 9.93
C LYS A 26 13.67 -5.57 11.19
N GLY A 27 12.64 -5.55 12.04
CA GLY A 27 12.63 -4.78 13.29
C GLY A 27 12.02 -3.38 13.15
N GLU A 28 11.63 -2.97 11.95
CA GLU A 28 10.94 -1.69 11.75
C GLU A 28 9.45 -1.79 12.07
N THR A 29 8.90 -0.69 12.59
CA THR A 29 7.46 -0.50 12.75
C THR A 29 6.99 0.56 11.76
N LEU A 30 6.14 0.17 10.82
CA LEU A 30 5.55 1.07 9.82
C LEU A 30 4.13 1.47 10.25
N VAL A 31 3.82 2.76 10.13
CA VAL A 31 2.45 3.29 10.32
C VAL A 31 1.97 3.93 9.02
N ILE A 32 0.78 3.53 8.56
CA ILE A 32 0.15 4.07 7.34
C ILE A 32 -0.99 5.01 7.75
N ILE A 33 -0.84 6.30 7.44
CA ILE A 33 -1.85 7.35 7.71
C ILE A 33 -2.40 7.95 6.41
N GLY A 34 -3.57 8.57 6.51
CA GLY A 34 -4.22 9.23 5.37
C GLY A 34 -5.75 9.24 5.47
N ARG A 35 -6.39 10.05 4.62
CA ARG A 35 -7.86 10.22 4.60
C ARG A 35 -8.61 8.91 4.37
N SER A 36 -9.88 8.83 4.79
CA SER A 36 -10.72 7.67 4.47
C SER A 36 -10.77 7.44 2.95
N GLY A 37 -10.73 6.18 2.53
CA GLY A 37 -10.72 5.79 1.11
C GLY A 37 -9.38 5.96 0.37
N SER A 38 -8.29 6.41 1.02
CA SER A 38 -6.99 6.61 0.37
C SER A 38 -6.19 5.34 0.05
N GLY A 39 -6.80 4.16 0.13
CA GLY A 39 -6.13 2.89 -0.21
C GLY A 39 -5.33 2.22 0.91
N LYS A 40 -5.31 2.76 2.14
CA LYS A 40 -4.52 2.19 3.27
C LYS A 40 -4.80 0.71 3.55
N SER A 41 -6.08 0.34 3.76
CA SER A 41 -6.47 -1.05 4.00
C SER A 41 -6.28 -1.93 2.75
N VAL A 42 -6.26 -1.33 1.56
CA VAL A 42 -5.95 -2.05 0.32
C VAL A 42 -4.46 -2.35 0.26
N LEU A 43 -3.59 -1.39 0.60
CA LEU A 43 -2.14 -1.59 0.69
C LEU A 43 -1.80 -2.71 1.67
N VAL A 44 -2.34 -2.67 2.89
CA VAL A 44 -2.09 -3.69 3.94
C VAL A 44 -2.52 -5.10 3.51
N LYS A 45 -3.57 -5.25 2.69
CA LYS A 45 -4.00 -6.56 2.17
C LYS A 45 -3.03 -7.19 1.15
N HIS A 46 -2.08 -6.43 0.64
CA HIS A 46 -1.09 -6.88 -0.35
C HIS A 46 0.34 -6.86 0.22
N LEU A 47 0.50 -6.56 1.51
CA LEU A 47 1.73 -6.81 2.27
C LEU A 47 1.75 -8.27 2.74
#